data_AF-A0A8J6NDG1-F1
#
_entry.id   AF-A0A8J6NDG1-F1
#
_cell.length_a   1.000
_cell.length_b   1.000
_cell.length_c   1.000
_cell.angle_alpha   90.00
_cell.angle_beta   90.00
_cell.angle_gamma   90.00
#
_symmetry.space_group_name_H-M   'P 1'
#
loop_
_entity.id
_entity.type
_entity.pdbx_description
1 polymer ?
#
loop_
_entity_poly.entity_id
_entity_poly.type
_entity_poly.pdbx_seq_one_letter_code
_entity_poly.pdbx_strand_id
1 'polypeptide(L)'
;MTIGVTEKIEAVREVLLQLVSDRSIYLDTPKPRVVVKTLNDYNLELELQAWIHDERQHVAQRFSLREQVYDALNNAGIEKPFETLTINPVTINKGEGDLTHPEQSISTA
;
A
#
# COMPACT_ATOMS: atom_id res chain seq x y z
N MET A 1 7.55 0.32 0.87
CA MET A 1 6.78 -0.35 -0.19
C MET A 1 5.71 -1.16 0.48
N THR A 2 4.60 -1.42 -0.20
CA THR A 2 3.43 -2.07 0.40
C THR A 2 3.16 -3.40 -0.31
N ILE A 3 2.98 -4.47 0.46
CA ILE A 3 2.63 -5.81 -0.02
C ILE A 3 1.33 -6.28 0.65
N GLY A 4 0.66 -7.27 0.07
CA GLY A 4 -0.52 -7.89 0.68
C GLY A 4 -0.16 -8.63 1.98
N VAL A 5 -1.09 -8.66 2.94
CA VAL A 5 -0.89 -9.35 4.23
C VAL A 5 -0.77 -10.88 4.10
N THR A 6 -1.24 -11.44 2.98
CA THR A 6 -1.18 -12.88 2.67
C THR A 6 0.19 -13.33 2.16
N GLU A 7 1.08 -12.39 1.82
CA GLU A 7 2.40 -12.68 1.28
C GLU A 7 3.39 -13.14 2.35
N LYS A 8 4.31 -14.03 1.97
CA LYS A 8 5.37 -14.51 2.87
C LYS A 8 6.45 -13.43 3.02
N ILE A 9 6.44 -12.73 4.16
CA ILE A 9 7.40 -11.66 4.49
C ILE A 9 8.85 -12.12 4.26
N GLU A 10 9.19 -13.36 4.63
CA GLU A 10 10.54 -13.89 4.45
C GLU A 10 10.93 -14.04 2.97
N ALA A 11 10.02 -14.51 2.11
CA ALA A 11 10.29 -14.61 0.67
C ALA A 11 10.50 -13.24 0.05
N VAL A 12 9.69 -12.24 0.45
CA VAL A 12 9.85 -10.86 0.00
C VAL A 12 11.20 -10.30 0.49
N ARG A 13 11.57 -10.57 1.75
CA ARG A 13 12.86 -10.14 2.32
C ARG A 13 14.03 -10.70 1.54
N GLU A 14 14.02 -11.99 1.21
CA GLU A 14 15.09 -12.63 0.44
C GLU A 14 15.26 -11.99 -0.93
N VAL A 15 14.16 -11.80 -1.68
CA VAL A 15 14.17 -11.15 -3.00
C VAL A 15 14.76 -9.74 -2.90
N LEU A 16 14.33 -8.95 -1.90
CA LEU A 16 14.80 -7.58 -1.72
C LEU A 16 16.28 -7.50 -1.31
N LEU A 17 16.74 -8.42 -0.46
CA LEU A 17 18.14 -8.46 -0.04
C LEU A 17 19.05 -8.91 -1.19
N GLN A 18 18.64 -9.87 -2.00
CA GLN A 18 19.40 -10.32 -3.18
C GLN A 18 19.71 -9.17 -4.14
N LEU A 19 18.78 -8.22 -4.34
CA LEU A 19 19.00 -7.05 -5.20
C LEU A 19 20.16 -6.15 -4.75
N VAL A 20 20.46 -6.14 -3.45
CA VAL A 20 21.49 -5.27 -2.86
C VAL A 20 22.72 -6.04 -2.40
N SER A 21 22.64 -7.34 -2.16
CA SER A 21 23.78 -8.17 -1.74
C SER A 21 24.82 -8.38 -2.84
N ASP A 22 24.41 -8.39 -4.10
CA ASP A 22 25.31 -8.74 -5.23
C ASP A 22 26.03 -7.52 -5.84
N ARG A 23 25.91 -6.32 -5.26
CA ARG A 23 26.47 -5.10 -5.85
C ARG A 23 27.52 -4.44 -4.97
N SER A 24 28.73 -4.29 -5.54
CA SER A 24 29.87 -3.53 -4.97
C SER A 24 29.59 -2.06 -4.61
N ILE A 25 28.46 -1.50 -5.03
CA ILE A 25 28.09 -0.13 -4.71
C ILE A 25 27.60 0.04 -3.28
N TYR A 26 27.17 -1.06 -2.63
CA TYR A 26 26.62 -1.03 -1.28
C TYR A 26 27.69 -1.36 -0.23
N LEU A 27 27.56 -0.73 0.92
CA LEU A 27 28.41 -0.96 2.08
C LEU A 27 28.04 -2.28 2.76
N ASP A 28 29.07 -3.06 3.11
CA ASP A 28 28.93 -4.25 3.96
C ASP A 28 28.85 -3.91 5.45
N THR A 29 29.21 -2.69 5.84
CA THR A 29 29.14 -2.21 7.22
C THR A 29 28.76 -0.74 7.21
N PRO A 30 27.50 -0.38 7.53
CA PRO A 30 26.37 -1.23 7.95
C PRO A 30 25.78 -2.09 6.81
N LYS A 31 25.41 -3.34 7.13
CA LYS A 31 24.79 -4.29 6.18
C LYS A 31 23.38 -3.87 5.76
N PRO A 32 22.99 -4.04 4.49
CA PRO A 32 21.61 -3.84 4.05
C PRO A 32 20.62 -4.69 4.85
N ARG A 33 19.42 -4.13 5.09
CA ARG A 33 18.38 -4.81 5.86
C ARG A 33 16.98 -4.41 5.38
N VAL A 34 16.03 -5.33 5.57
CA VAL A 34 14.60 -5.08 5.32
C VAL A 34 13.88 -5.05 6.66
N VAL A 35 13.13 -3.98 6.90
CA VAL A 35 12.32 -3.81 8.11
C VAL A 35 10.84 -3.74 7.77
N VAL A 36 9.99 -4.33 8.62
CA VAL A 36 8.55 -4.09 8.57
C VAL A 36 8.29 -2.78 9.29
N LYS A 37 7.77 -1.79 8.56
CA LYS A 37 7.50 -0.45 9.08
C LYS A 37 6.10 -0.38 9.68
N THR A 38 5.13 -0.96 8.99
CA THR A 38 3.72 -0.90 9.36
C THR A 38 3.06 -2.25 9.06
N LEU A 39 2.25 -2.71 10.01
CA LEU A 39 1.40 -3.89 9.87
C LEU A 39 -0.06 -3.42 10.00
N ASN A 40 -0.79 -3.40 8.90
CA ASN A 40 -2.22 -3.09 8.88
C ASN A 40 -3.02 -4.34 8.53
N ASP A 41 -4.33 -4.29 8.78
CA ASP A 41 -5.25 -5.44 8.59
C ASP A 41 -5.26 -6.00 7.15
N TYR A 42 -4.90 -5.18 6.17
CA TYR A 42 -4.94 -5.54 4.75
C TYR A 42 -3.60 -5.37 4.02
N ASN A 43 -2.62 -4.71 4.64
CA ASN A 43 -1.35 -4.43 3.98
C ASN A 43 -0.17 -4.37 4.95
N LEU A 44 0.98 -4.75 4.42
CA LEU A 44 2.27 -4.73 5.10
C LEU A 44 3.15 -3.69 4.43
N GLU A 45 3.69 -2.75 5.21
CA GLU A 45 4.69 -1.81 4.72
C GLU A 45 6.09 -2.32 5.06
N LEU A 46 6.89 -2.59 4.03
CA LEU A 46 8.30 -2.98 4.14
C LEU A 46 9.22 -1.85 3.68
N GLU A 47 10.35 -1.69 4.35
CA GLU A 47 11.38 -0.72 4.00
C GLU A 47 12.73 -1.43 3.83
N LEU A 48 13.31 -1.32 2.63
CA LEU A 48 14.67 -1.75 2.35
C LEU A 48 15.64 -0.60 2.65
N GLN A 49 16.57 -0.85 3.56
CA GLN A 49 17.64 0.06 3.93
C GLN A 49 18.96 -0.48 3.40
N ALA A 50 19.61 0.29 2.54
CA ALA A 50 20.92 -0.01 1.99
C ALA A 50 21.77 1.27 2.01
N TRP A 51 23.05 1.12 2.29
CA TRP A 51 24.02 2.21 2.35
C TRP A 51 24.96 2.08 1.17
N ILE A 52 25.37 3.21 0.58
CA ILE A 52 26.26 3.24 -0.59
C ILE A 52 27.57 3.94 -0.27
N HIS A 53 28.62 3.61 -1.01
CA HIS A 53 29.93 4.25 -0.85
C HIS A 53 29.96 5.71 -1.32
N ASP A 54 29.35 6.00 -2.47
CA ASP A 54 29.37 7.34 -3.07
C ASP A 54 28.03 8.04 -2.86
N GLU A 55 28.01 8.99 -1.93
CA GLU A 55 26.83 9.78 -1.61
C GLU A 55 26.28 10.56 -2.81
N ARG A 56 27.13 10.96 -3.78
CA ARG A 56 26.67 11.73 -4.95
C ARG A 56 25.74 10.91 -5.85
N GLN A 57 25.82 9.58 -5.76
CA GLN A 57 25.01 8.67 -6.56
C GLN A 57 23.70 8.26 -5.86
N HIS A 58 23.46 8.71 -4.61
CA HIS A 58 22.33 8.21 -3.81
C HIS A 58 20.98 8.40 -4.50
N VAL A 59 20.78 9.53 -5.20
CA VAL A 59 19.52 9.81 -5.89
C VAL A 59 19.30 8.83 -7.04
N ALA A 60 20.27 8.70 -7.94
CA ALA A 60 20.18 7.84 -9.11
C ALA A 60 20.06 6.36 -8.71
N GLN A 61 20.85 5.91 -7.73
CA GLN A 61 20.80 4.54 -7.23
C GLN A 61 19.47 4.24 -6.53
N ARG A 62 18.89 5.20 -5.81
CA ARG A 62 17.58 5.03 -5.18
C ARG A 62 16.46 4.86 -6.20
N PHE A 63 16.49 5.62 -7.30
CA PHE A 63 15.50 5.47 -8.38
C PHE A 63 15.65 4.13 -9.09
N SER A 64 16.88 3.79 -9.51
CA SER A 64 17.15 2.50 -10.17
C SER A 64 16.80 1.31 -9.27
N LEU A 65 17.10 1.37 -7.98
CA LEU A 65 16.75 0.32 -7.04
C LEU A 65 15.22 0.17 -6.91
N ARG A 66 14.46 1.26 -6.98
CA ARG A 66 13.00 1.20 -6.91
C ARG A 66 12.39 0.50 -8.14
N GLU A 67 12.93 0.74 -9.32
CA GLU A 67 12.52 0.04 -10.55
C GLU A 67 12.88 -1.44 -10.48
N GLN A 68 14.10 -1.78 -10.07
CA GLN A 68 14.51 -3.17 -9.90
C GLN A 68 13.68 -3.92 -8.86
N VAL A 69 13.32 -3.25 -7.75
CA VAL A 69 12.41 -3.80 -6.75
C VAL A 69 11.04 -4.08 -7.37
N TYR A 70 10.53 -3.18 -8.23
CA TYR A 70 9.27 -3.41 -8.93
C TYR A 70 9.34 -4.66 -9.81
N ASP A 71 10.40 -4.79 -10.63
CA ASP A 71 10.57 -5.92 -11.53
C ASP A 71 10.79 -7.24 -10.78
N ALA A 72 11.60 -7.22 -9.71
CA ALA A 72 11.89 -8.41 -8.92
C ALA A 72 10.65 -8.97 -8.21
N LEU A 73 9.80 -8.10 -7.68
CA LEU A 73 8.54 -8.52 -7.06
C LEU A 73 7.55 -9.06 -8.09
N ASN A 74 7.45 -8.42 -9.26
CA ASN A 74 6.62 -8.92 -10.36
C ASN A 74 7.10 -10.31 -10.83
N ASN A 75 8.41 -10.49 -10.99
CA ASN A 75 9.01 -11.77 -11.39
C ASN A 75 8.81 -12.86 -10.33
N ALA A 76 8.80 -12.49 -9.05
CA ALA A 76 8.51 -13.39 -7.94
C ALA A 76 7.00 -13.68 -7.77
N GLY A 77 6.13 -13.05 -8.56
CA GLY A 77 4.68 -13.21 -8.45
C GLY A 77 4.06 -12.57 -7.21
N ILE A 78 4.76 -11.62 -6.58
CA ILE A 78 4.28 -10.93 -5.37
C ILE A 78 3.33 -9.81 -5.80
N GLU A 79 2.03 -10.00 -5.55
CA GLU A 79 1.01 -9.02 -5.92
C GLU A 79 1.09 -7.78 -5.02
N LYS A 80 1.00 -6.60 -5.65
CA LYS A 80 0.78 -5.34 -4.94
C LYS A 80 -0.71 -5.14 -4.74
N PRO A 81 -1.18 -4.94 -3.50
CA PRO A 81 -2.60 -4.73 -3.26
C PRO A 81 -3.02 -3.42 -3.94
N PHE A 82 -4.03 -3.49 -4.80
CA PHE A 82 -4.74 -2.30 -5.26
C PHE A 82 -5.54 -1.71 -4.09
N GLU A 83 -5.76 -0.39 -4.10
CA GLU A 83 -6.67 0.24 -3.14
C GLU A 83 -8.05 -0.42 -3.25
N THR A 84 -8.42 -1.20 -2.24
CA THR A 84 -9.69 -1.93 -2.22
C THR A 84 -10.75 -1.00 -1.66
N LEU A 85 -11.50 -0.33 -2.53
CA LEU A 85 -12.68 0.43 -2.11
C LEU A 85 -13.84 -0.54 -1.84
N THR A 86 -14.15 -0.79 -0.57
CA THR A 86 -15.36 -1.54 -0.18
C THR A 86 -16.57 -0.60 -0.26
N ILE A 87 -17.42 -0.80 -1.27
CA ILE A 87 -18.69 -0.07 -1.39
C ILE A 87 -19.77 -0.89 -0.69
N ASN A 88 -20.31 -0.36 0.42
CA ASN A 88 -21.50 -0.93 1.04
C ASN A 88 -22.74 -0.37 0.32
N PRO A 89 -23.56 -1.21 -0.35
CA PRO A 89 -24.76 -0.73 -1.03
C PRO A 89 -25.78 -0.28 0.02
N VAL A 90 -26.16 1.00 -0.02
CA VAL A 90 -27.26 1.54 0.77
C VAL A 90 -28.53 1.45 -0.07
N THR A 91 -29.51 0.67 0.38
CA THR A 91 -30.85 0.65 -0.22
C THR A 91 -31.59 1.92 0.20
N ILE A 92 -31.79 2.84 -0.74
CA ILE A 92 -32.61 4.04 -0.53
C ILE A 92 -34.07 3.65 -0.80
N ASN A 93 -34.85 3.43 0.26
CA ASN A 93 -36.29 3.34 0.13
C ASN A 93 -36.81 4.75 -0.14
N LYS A 94 -37.31 4.99 -1.36
CA LYS A 94 -37.99 6.23 -1.72
C LYS A 94 -39.24 6.35 -0.83
N GLY A 95 -39.14 7.19 0.20
CA GLY A 95 -40.28 7.56 1.03
C GLY A 95 -41.42 8.03 0.14
N GLU A 96 -42.53 7.32 0.21
CA GLU A 96 -43.81 7.68 -0.36
C GLU A 96 -44.19 9.03 0.22
N GLY A 97 -44.19 10.07 -0.62
CA GLY A 97 -44.60 11.41 -0.22
C GLY A 97 -46.08 11.38 0.11
N ASP A 98 -46.39 11.45 1.40
CA ASP A 98 -47.75 11.64 1.92
C ASP A 98 -48.26 13.02 1.47
N LEU A 99 -48.92 13.05 0.31
CA LEU A 99 -49.73 14.16 -0.16
C LEU A 99 -51.15 13.96 0.34
N THR A 100 -51.39 14.20 1.62
CA THR A 100 -52.74 14.42 2.14
C THR A 100 -52.79 15.75 2.92
N HIS A 101 -53.25 16.80 2.25
CA HIS A 101 -53.99 17.87 2.93
C HIS A 101 -55.48 17.54 2.77
N PRO A 102 -56.28 17.70 3.83
CA PRO A 102 -57.40 18.62 3.68
C PRO A 102 -57.61 19.56 4.87
N GLU A 103 -57.95 20.80 4.51
CA GLU A 103 -58.91 21.71 5.16
C GLU A 103 -58.74 22.05 6.65
N GLN A 104 -58.08 23.18 6.90
CA GLN A 104 -58.34 24.01 8.08
C GLN A 104 -59.63 24.81 7.83
N SER A 105 -60.77 24.34 8.35
CA SER A 105 -61.96 25.18 8.51
C SER A 105 -61.75 26.19 9.64
N ILE A 106 -62.03 27.44 9.32
CA ILE A 106 -62.05 28.62 10.19
C ILE A 106 -63.35 28.74 11.01
N SER A 107 -63.32 29.55 12.09
CA SER A 107 -64.43 30.13 12.90
C SER A 107 -65.06 29.24 14.00
N THR A 108 -65.40 29.68 15.24
CA THR A 108 -65.45 30.97 15.97
C THR A 108 -65.57 30.63 17.47
N ALA A 109 -64.98 31.44 18.36
CA ALA A 109 -65.38 31.54 19.78
C ALA A 109 -66.09 32.89 20.00
#